data_AF-A0A397FGC8-F1
#
_entry.id   AF-A0A397FGC8-F1
#
_cell.length_a   1.000
_cell.length_b   1.000
_cell.length_c   1.000
_cell.angle_alpha   90.00
_cell.angle_beta   90.00
_cell.angle_gamma   90.00
#
_symmetry.space_group_name_H-M   'P 1'
#
loop_
_entity.id
_entity.type
_entity.pdbx_description
1 polymer ?
#
loop_
_entity_poly.entity_id
_entity_poly.type
_entity_poly.pdbx_seq_one_letter_code
_entity_poly.pdbx_strand_id
1 'polypeptide(L)'
;MQLGNTHWTMLCLPSVRPPTQSPGNGWATGFVVDAERGIILTNRHVVGAGPIHVRHLNVPSLPLHPEKAIVGTDIRVVGNDAAEKLAIASGTLARLDRDCPAYGLNTYNDFNTFYFQASSGTSGGSSGSPVLNQDGQVVALNAGGKMGTSASFYLPLDRVKRVLEALQKDATAVVPRGTLQTVWPFDEVRRLGLPADTETELRQAFPTANGLLVVAEVLPSSSCASKLHPGDVLLRVNGHLVRLDLDRAGTVVSVDVLVDDLHAITPSQFLDIGGAVVNPLSFQQARNHGLRPSAPYVADPGTTTSKFHVLDEFGCVLDMIE
;
A
#
# COMPACT_ATOMS: atom_id res chain seq x y z
N MET A 1 -7.35 -7.49 -36.76
CA MET A 1 -6.59 -6.23 -36.71
C MET A 1 -5.34 -6.50 -35.89
N GLN A 2 -4.17 -6.50 -36.53
CA GLN A 2 -2.90 -6.90 -35.95
C GLN A 2 -2.43 -5.74 -35.05
N LEU A 3 -2.61 -5.87 -33.73
CA LEU A 3 -2.12 -4.88 -32.76
C LEU A 3 -0.57 -4.93 -32.81
N GLY A 4 0.03 -3.95 -33.47
CA GLY A 4 1.47 -3.79 -33.55
C GLY A 4 2.07 -3.58 -32.17
N ASN A 5 3.26 -4.16 -31.93
CA ASN A 5 4.14 -4.00 -30.77
C ASN A 5 3.70 -2.94 -29.73
N THR A 6 2.68 -3.25 -28.94
CA THR A 6 2.23 -2.40 -27.84
C THR A 6 3.14 -2.65 -26.65
N HIS A 7 3.95 -1.65 -26.30
CA HIS A 7 4.61 -1.63 -25.00
C HIS A 7 3.53 -1.49 -23.93
N TRP A 8 3.34 -2.53 -23.11
CA TRP A 8 2.39 -2.51 -22.00
C TRP A 8 3.07 -2.02 -20.72
N THR A 9 2.45 -1.07 -20.02
CA THR A 9 2.93 -0.52 -18.74
C THR A 9 2.10 -1.09 -17.60
N MET A 10 2.77 -1.65 -16.58
CA MET A 10 2.11 -2.14 -15.37
C MET A 10 2.09 -1.06 -14.29
N LEU A 11 0.89 -0.57 -13.98
CA LEU A 11 0.64 0.25 -12.82
C LEU A 11 0.61 -0.64 -11.57
N CYS A 12 1.67 -0.59 -10.77
CA CYS A 12 1.84 -1.40 -9.57
C CYS A 12 1.52 -0.57 -8.33
N LEU A 13 0.60 -1.06 -7.48
CA LEU A 13 0.22 -0.38 -6.25
C LEU A 13 1.13 -0.73 -5.09
N PRO A 14 1.40 0.21 -4.15
CA PRO A 14 2.27 -0.05 -3.01
C PRO A 14 1.85 -1.35 -2.32
N SER A 15 2.82 -2.21 -2.09
CA SER A 15 2.61 -3.51 -1.49
C SER A 15 3.83 -3.90 -0.68
N VAL A 16 3.59 -4.31 0.56
CA VAL A 16 3.95 -5.56 1.27
C VAL A 16 5.22 -6.37 0.89
N ARG A 17 6.13 -5.93 0.02
CA ARG A 17 7.40 -6.63 -0.26
C ARG A 17 8.54 -5.67 -0.57
N PRO A 18 9.80 -6.06 -0.26
CA PRO A 18 10.95 -5.28 -0.65
C PRO A 18 11.02 -5.18 -2.18
N PRO A 19 11.37 -4.01 -2.73
CA PRO A 19 11.52 -3.81 -4.17
C PRO A 19 12.67 -4.63 -4.79
N THR A 20 13.51 -5.26 -3.97
CA THR A 20 14.83 -5.84 -4.29
C THR A 20 14.86 -7.39 -4.22
N GLN A 21 13.70 -8.05 -4.35
CA GLN A 21 13.60 -9.50 -4.17
C GLN A 21 14.20 -10.33 -5.32
N SER A 22 14.75 -11.50 -4.99
CA SER A 22 15.18 -12.54 -5.92
C SER A 22 14.01 -13.05 -6.80
N PRO A 23 14.27 -13.46 -8.06
CA PRO A 23 13.24 -13.96 -8.96
C PRO A 23 12.51 -15.18 -8.39
N GLY A 24 11.19 -15.24 -8.56
CA GLY A 24 10.36 -16.39 -8.19
C GLY A 24 9.31 -16.69 -9.24
N ASN A 25 8.85 -17.94 -9.31
CA ASN A 25 7.76 -18.34 -10.20
C ASN A 25 6.43 -18.18 -9.46
N GLY A 26 5.52 -17.39 -10.01
CA GLY A 26 4.19 -17.15 -9.43
C GLY A 26 3.17 -16.80 -10.50
N TRP A 27 1.91 -17.04 -10.18
CA TRP A 27 0.78 -16.67 -11.02
C TRP A 27 -0.08 -15.65 -10.28
N ALA A 28 -0.60 -14.68 -11.01
CA ALA A 28 -1.39 -13.62 -10.46
C ALA A 28 -2.35 -13.07 -11.53
N THR A 29 -3.11 -12.05 -11.15
CA THR A 29 -4.05 -11.38 -12.03
C THR A 29 -3.65 -9.92 -12.22
N GLY A 30 -3.91 -9.39 -13.41
CA GLY A 30 -3.96 -7.96 -13.69
C GLY A 30 -5.06 -7.72 -14.72
N PHE A 31 -5.49 -6.47 -14.86
CA PHE A 31 -6.53 -6.12 -15.83
C PHE A 31 -6.20 -4.82 -16.55
N VAL A 32 -6.70 -4.71 -17.78
CA VAL A 32 -6.48 -3.55 -18.63
C VAL A 32 -7.33 -2.40 -18.12
N VAL A 33 -6.71 -1.26 -17.87
CA VAL A 33 -7.39 -0.01 -17.48
C VAL A 33 -7.38 1.02 -18.59
N ASP A 34 -6.46 0.90 -19.54
CA ASP A 34 -6.40 1.71 -20.75
C ASP A 34 -5.74 0.90 -21.89
N ALA A 35 -6.54 0.40 -22.83
CA ALA A 35 -6.04 -0.42 -23.93
C ALA A 35 -5.34 0.43 -25.01
N GLU A 36 -5.72 1.70 -25.16
CA GLU A 36 -5.12 2.62 -26.13
C GLU A 36 -3.67 2.91 -25.76
N ARG A 37 -3.41 3.12 -24.47
CA ARG A 37 -2.06 3.38 -23.91
C ARG A 37 -1.35 2.13 -23.40
N GLY A 38 -1.98 0.96 -23.50
CA GLY A 38 -1.40 -0.30 -23.04
C GLY A 38 -1.16 -0.36 -21.54
N ILE A 39 -2.08 0.11 -20.69
CA ILE A 39 -1.91 0.15 -19.23
C ILE A 39 -2.66 -1.01 -18.56
N ILE A 40 -1.92 -1.80 -17.77
CA ILE A 40 -2.43 -2.89 -16.93
C ILE A 40 -2.27 -2.51 -15.46
N LEU A 41 -3.30 -2.75 -14.66
CA LEU A 41 -3.28 -2.55 -13.21
C LEU A 41 -3.11 -3.89 -12.48
N THR A 42 -2.22 -3.93 -11.49
CA THR A 42 -2.04 -5.06 -10.55
C THR A 42 -1.34 -4.63 -9.25
N ASN A 43 -1.11 -5.57 -8.33
CA ASN A 43 -0.38 -5.33 -7.08
C ASN A 43 1.15 -5.31 -7.31
N ARG A 44 1.91 -4.53 -6.53
CA ARG A 44 3.39 -4.57 -6.61
C ARG A 44 4.00 -5.90 -6.21
N HIS A 45 3.44 -6.64 -5.23
CA HIS A 45 3.99 -7.95 -4.82
C HIS A 45 3.85 -9.04 -5.89
N VAL A 46 3.00 -8.81 -6.90
CA VAL A 46 2.85 -9.70 -8.06
C VAL A 46 4.01 -9.50 -9.04
N VAL A 47 4.59 -8.31 -9.06
CA VAL A 47 5.60 -7.89 -10.02
C VAL A 47 6.98 -8.04 -9.38
N GLY A 48 7.69 -9.12 -9.72
CA GLY A 48 9.06 -9.39 -9.27
C GLY A 48 10.13 -8.76 -10.17
N ALA A 49 11.41 -9.02 -9.86
CA ALA A 49 12.58 -8.53 -10.62
C ALA A 49 12.86 -9.30 -11.93
N GLY A 50 12.00 -10.25 -12.30
CA GLY A 50 12.16 -11.10 -13.49
C GLY A 50 11.28 -10.67 -14.67
N PRO A 51 11.46 -11.27 -15.85
CA PRO A 51 10.60 -11.02 -17.00
C PRO A 51 9.14 -11.38 -16.67
N ILE A 52 8.21 -10.50 -17.06
CA ILE A 52 6.78 -10.71 -16.83
C ILE A 52 6.15 -11.18 -18.13
N HIS A 53 5.46 -12.32 -18.07
CA HIS A 53 4.71 -12.86 -19.20
C HIS A 53 3.22 -12.66 -18.97
N VAL A 54 2.60 -11.77 -19.74
CA VAL A 54 1.15 -11.55 -19.71
C VAL A 54 0.47 -12.42 -20.76
N ARG A 55 -0.59 -13.12 -20.36
CA ARG A 55 -1.46 -13.90 -21.25
C ARG A 55 -2.83 -13.21 -21.36
N HIS A 56 -3.55 -13.46 -22.45
CA HIS A 56 -4.93 -12.99 -22.65
C HIS A 56 -5.11 -11.45 -22.69
N LEU A 57 -4.23 -10.73 -23.40
CA LEU A 57 -4.27 -9.26 -23.51
C LEU A 57 -5.44 -8.69 -24.34
N ASN A 58 -6.14 -9.51 -25.13
CA ASN A 58 -7.26 -9.05 -25.95
C ASN A 58 -8.56 -8.98 -25.13
N VAL A 59 -8.63 -8.02 -24.22
CA VAL A 59 -9.76 -7.79 -23.29
C VAL A 59 -10.11 -6.30 -23.23
N PRO A 60 -11.37 -5.93 -22.93
CA PRO A 60 -11.78 -4.54 -22.82
C PRO A 60 -11.08 -3.84 -21.64
N SER A 61 -10.92 -2.52 -21.76
CA SER A 61 -10.52 -1.68 -20.62
C SER A 61 -11.64 -1.61 -19.59
N LEU A 62 -11.29 -1.76 -18.31
CA LEU A 62 -12.24 -1.68 -17.22
C LEU A 62 -12.16 -0.29 -16.54
N PRO A 63 -13.29 0.45 -16.46
CA PRO A 63 -13.29 1.79 -15.87
C PRO A 63 -13.18 1.73 -14.34
N LEU A 64 -12.39 2.65 -13.76
CA LEU A 64 -12.20 2.76 -12.32
C LEU A 64 -13.22 3.73 -11.70
N HIS A 65 -14.03 3.20 -10.78
CA HIS A 65 -15.10 3.90 -10.05
C HIS A 65 -14.96 3.71 -8.53
N PRO A 66 -13.87 4.21 -7.89
CA PRO A 66 -13.69 4.12 -6.44
C PRO A 66 -14.88 4.69 -5.65
N GLU A 67 -15.53 5.73 -6.17
CA GLU A 67 -16.66 6.39 -5.52
C GLU A 67 -17.90 5.48 -5.37
N LYS A 68 -17.93 4.37 -6.10
CA LYS A 68 -19.00 3.36 -6.01
C LYS A 68 -18.70 2.24 -5.01
N ALA A 69 -17.55 2.26 -4.32
CA ALA A 69 -17.26 1.33 -3.24
C ALA A 69 -18.05 1.73 -1.98
N ILE A 70 -19.20 1.12 -1.77
CA ILE A 70 -20.08 1.39 -0.62
C ILE A 70 -20.34 0.08 0.14
N VAL A 71 -20.45 0.13 1.47
CA VAL A 71 -20.89 -1.03 2.26
C VAL A 71 -22.24 -1.53 1.75
N GLY A 72 -22.37 -2.84 1.55
CA GLY A 72 -23.54 -3.47 0.93
C GLY A 72 -23.45 -3.61 -0.59
N THR A 73 -22.41 -3.11 -1.24
CA THR A 73 -22.22 -3.31 -2.69
C THR A 73 -21.93 -4.78 -2.97
N ASP A 74 -22.76 -5.40 -3.81
CA ASP A 74 -22.50 -6.72 -4.36
C ASP A 74 -21.34 -6.66 -5.36
N ILE A 75 -20.38 -7.56 -5.16
CA ILE A 75 -19.14 -7.58 -5.91
C ILE A 75 -18.85 -8.93 -6.57
N ARG A 76 -18.07 -8.88 -7.65
CA ARG A 76 -17.46 -10.02 -8.31
C ARG A 76 -15.96 -9.79 -8.42
N VAL A 77 -15.16 -10.72 -7.90
CA VAL A 77 -13.71 -10.75 -8.07
C VAL A 77 -13.40 -11.70 -9.21
N VAL A 78 -12.85 -11.18 -10.30
CA VAL A 78 -12.61 -11.95 -11.53
C VAL A 78 -11.11 -12.10 -11.73
N GLY A 79 -10.58 -13.32 -11.69
CA GLY A 79 -9.17 -13.52 -11.97
C GLY A 79 -8.72 -14.97 -11.99
N ASN A 80 -7.43 -15.17 -11.95
CA ASN A 80 -6.81 -16.47 -12.07
C ASN A 80 -6.83 -17.23 -10.74
N ASP A 81 -7.17 -18.53 -10.78
CA ASP A 81 -7.01 -19.45 -9.67
C ASP A 81 -5.77 -20.31 -9.88
N ALA A 82 -4.61 -19.80 -9.46
CA ALA A 82 -3.32 -20.51 -9.48
C ALA A 82 -2.95 -21.17 -10.84
N ALA A 83 -3.37 -20.58 -11.96
CA ALA A 83 -3.15 -21.05 -13.33
C ALA A 83 -4.02 -22.23 -13.81
N GLU A 84 -5.01 -22.66 -13.03
CA GLU A 84 -5.92 -23.73 -13.43
C GLU A 84 -7.06 -23.21 -14.32
N LYS A 85 -7.70 -22.09 -13.94
CA LYS A 85 -8.80 -21.46 -14.71
C LYS A 85 -9.08 -20.01 -14.28
N LEU A 86 -9.83 -19.28 -15.11
CA LEU A 86 -10.54 -18.07 -14.69
C LEU A 86 -11.59 -18.43 -13.62
N ALA A 87 -11.48 -17.81 -12.45
CA ALA A 87 -12.39 -17.91 -11.34
C ALA A 87 -13.14 -16.59 -11.11
N ILE A 88 -14.41 -16.73 -10.70
CA ILE A 88 -15.28 -15.60 -10.33
C ILE A 88 -15.74 -15.85 -8.91
N ALA A 89 -15.18 -15.11 -7.95
CA ALA A 89 -15.64 -15.13 -6.57
C ALA A 89 -16.70 -14.04 -6.37
N SER A 90 -17.77 -14.37 -5.66
CA SER A 90 -18.81 -13.42 -5.27
C SER A 90 -18.64 -13.01 -3.82
N GLY A 91 -19.08 -11.80 -3.49
CA GLY A 91 -19.14 -11.30 -2.13
C GLY A 91 -19.91 -9.99 -2.05
N THR A 92 -20.00 -9.43 -0.85
CA THR A 92 -20.60 -8.12 -0.61
C THR A 92 -19.62 -7.31 0.25
N LEU A 93 -19.38 -6.05 -0.10
CA LEU A 93 -18.51 -5.17 0.69
C LEU A 93 -19.10 -5.00 2.10
N ALA A 94 -18.38 -5.46 3.12
CA ALA A 94 -18.82 -5.43 4.50
C ALA A 94 -18.24 -4.22 5.26
N ARG A 95 -17.05 -3.74 4.87
CA ARG A 95 -16.34 -2.66 5.55
C ARG A 95 -15.40 -1.93 4.58
N LEU A 96 -15.17 -0.62 4.79
CA LEU A 96 -14.29 0.21 3.94
C LEU A 96 -13.07 0.79 4.68
N ASP A 97 -13.08 0.70 6.01
CA ASP A 97 -12.12 1.27 6.95
C ASP A 97 -11.37 0.17 7.72
N ARG A 98 -11.06 -0.95 7.05
CA ARG A 98 -10.31 -2.05 7.68
C ARG A 98 -8.82 -1.72 7.67
N ASP A 99 -8.13 -2.07 8.75
CA ASP A 99 -6.67 -2.01 8.79
C ASP A 99 -6.03 -2.87 7.71
N CYS A 100 -4.80 -2.51 7.34
CA CYS A 100 -4.01 -3.29 6.41
C CYS A 100 -3.82 -4.74 6.91
N PRO A 101 -3.68 -5.71 6.01
CA PRO A 101 -3.29 -7.06 6.38
C PRO A 101 -1.94 -7.04 7.13
N ALA A 102 -1.85 -7.82 8.22
CA ALA A 102 -0.64 -7.99 9.00
C ALA A 102 0.04 -9.30 8.60
N TYR A 103 1.26 -9.22 8.06
CA TYR A 103 1.99 -10.39 7.55
C TYR A 103 3.04 -10.93 8.53
N GLY A 104 3.01 -10.48 9.79
CA GLY A 104 3.94 -10.89 10.84
C GLY A 104 4.99 -9.83 11.16
N LEU A 105 5.83 -10.13 12.15
CA LEU A 105 6.93 -9.27 12.57
C LEU A 105 7.95 -9.10 11.43
N ASN A 106 8.57 -7.90 11.33
CA ASN A 106 9.57 -7.56 10.33
C ASN A 106 9.13 -7.73 8.87
N THR A 107 7.83 -7.75 8.62
CA THR A 107 7.28 -7.77 7.26
C THR A 107 6.96 -6.36 6.76
N TYR A 108 6.95 -6.23 5.44
CA TYR A 108 6.44 -5.03 4.77
C TYR A 108 4.92 -4.99 4.92
N ASN A 109 4.36 -3.84 5.27
CA ASN A 109 2.92 -3.66 5.47
C ASN A 109 2.51 -2.26 4.99
N ASP A 110 1.29 -2.11 4.49
CA ASP A 110 0.77 -0.82 3.98
C ASP A 110 0.01 -0.04 5.07
N PHE A 111 0.63 0.11 6.24
CA PHE A 111 0.06 0.60 7.51
C PHE A 111 -0.55 2.02 7.50
N ASN A 112 -0.42 2.78 6.41
CA ASN A 112 -1.05 4.11 6.22
C ASN A 112 -2.08 4.09 5.07
N THR A 113 -2.73 2.93 4.88
CA THR A 113 -3.78 2.73 3.87
C THR A 113 -4.84 1.81 4.44
N PHE A 114 -6.10 2.20 4.27
CA PHE A 114 -7.24 1.34 4.58
C PHE A 114 -7.48 0.31 3.48
N TYR A 115 -8.05 -0.81 3.89
CA TYR A 115 -8.54 -1.83 2.98
C TYR A 115 -10.05 -1.96 3.13
N PHE A 116 -10.68 -2.33 2.03
CA PHE A 116 -12.06 -2.80 2.04
C PHE A 116 -12.07 -4.28 2.39
N GLN A 117 -13.14 -4.70 3.04
CA GLN A 117 -13.36 -6.08 3.43
C GLN A 117 -14.61 -6.62 2.78
N ALA A 118 -14.52 -7.84 2.28
CA ALA A 118 -15.69 -8.68 2.02
C ALA A 118 -15.41 -10.11 2.48
N SER A 119 -16.48 -10.88 2.65
CA SER A 119 -16.37 -12.33 2.66
C SER A 119 -16.40 -12.81 1.21
N SER A 120 -15.28 -13.29 0.70
CA SER A 120 -15.21 -13.86 -0.65
C SER A 120 -14.21 -15.01 -0.72
N GLY A 121 -14.51 -16.03 -1.51
CA GLY A 121 -13.66 -17.22 -1.69
C GLY A 121 -12.44 -16.96 -2.60
N THR A 122 -11.65 -15.93 -2.32
CA THR A 122 -10.43 -15.61 -3.09
C THR A 122 -9.30 -16.58 -2.77
N SER A 123 -8.57 -17.04 -3.80
CA SER A 123 -7.40 -17.92 -3.68
C SER A 123 -6.08 -17.18 -3.93
N GLY A 124 -4.94 -17.88 -3.78
CA GLY A 124 -3.60 -17.28 -3.91
C GLY A 124 -3.29 -16.61 -5.26
N GLY A 125 -3.91 -17.05 -6.36
CA GLY A 125 -3.72 -16.46 -7.71
C GLY A 125 -4.56 -15.21 -8.00
N SER A 126 -5.52 -14.90 -7.13
CA SER A 126 -6.48 -13.82 -7.33
C SER A 126 -5.94 -12.43 -6.96
N SER A 127 -4.74 -12.34 -6.39
CA SER A 127 -4.08 -11.05 -6.14
C SER A 127 -3.91 -10.27 -7.44
N GLY A 128 -4.38 -9.03 -7.43
CA GLY A 128 -4.40 -8.12 -8.57
C GLY A 128 -5.67 -8.21 -9.43
N SER A 129 -6.65 -9.05 -9.06
CA SER A 129 -7.94 -9.09 -9.73
C SER A 129 -8.74 -7.80 -9.55
N PRO A 130 -9.49 -7.36 -10.58
CA PRO A 130 -10.50 -6.33 -10.41
C PRO A 130 -11.61 -6.84 -9.48
N VAL A 131 -12.07 -5.95 -8.59
CA VAL A 131 -13.30 -6.12 -7.83
C VAL A 131 -14.38 -5.30 -8.50
N LEU A 132 -15.33 -5.98 -9.14
CA LEU A 132 -16.37 -5.38 -9.97
C LEU A 132 -17.68 -5.23 -9.20
N ASN A 133 -18.39 -4.12 -9.37
CA ASN A 133 -19.79 -4.02 -8.99
C ASN A 133 -20.71 -4.70 -10.04
N GLN A 134 -22.03 -4.68 -9.78
CA GLN A 134 -23.05 -5.21 -10.70
C GLN A 134 -23.06 -4.58 -12.10
N ASP A 135 -22.55 -3.35 -12.24
CA ASP A 135 -22.47 -2.62 -13.51
C ASP A 135 -21.18 -2.97 -14.31
N GLY A 136 -20.34 -3.88 -13.79
CA GLY A 136 -19.05 -4.23 -14.40
C GLY A 136 -17.97 -3.16 -14.22
N GLN A 137 -18.12 -2.27 -13.25
CA GLN A 137 -17.16 -1.21 -12.96
C GLN A 137 -16.23 -1.61 -11.81
N VAL A 138 -14.96 -1.23 -11.90
CA VAL A 138 -13.97 -1.60 -10.87
C VAL A 138 -14.08 -0.65 -9.70
N VAL A 139 -14.38 -1.19 -8.52
CA VAL A 139 -14.52 -0.42 -7.27
C VAL A 139 -13.34 -0.62 -6.32
N ALA A 140 -12.60 -1.72 -6.46
CA ALA A 140 -11.41 -2.02 -5.65
C ALA A 140 -10.42 -2.94 -6.39
N LEU A 141 -9.20 -3.07 -5.88
CA LEU A 141 -8.22 -4.07 -6.34
C LEU A 141 -8.06 -5.19 -5.32
N ASN A 142 -8.10 -6.45 -5.74
CA ASN A 142 -7.87 -7.55 -4.81
C ASN A 142 -6.40 -7.61 -4.35
N ALA A 143 -6.16 -7.47 -3.04
CA ALA A 143 -4.84 -7.54 -2.44
C ALA A 143 -4.52 -8.89 -1.78
N GLY A 144 -5.45 -9.84 -1.86
CA GLY A 144 -5.33 -11.19 -1.31
C GLY A 144 -6.34 -11.45 -0.18
N GLY A 145 -6.23 -12.63 0.43
CA GLY A 145 -7.07 -13.04 1.55
C GLY A 145 -6.26 -13.42 2.78
N LYS A 146 -6.87 -13.38 3.97
CA LYS A 146 -6.26 -13.93 5.17
C LYS A 146 -6.36 -15.46 5.12
N MET A 147 -5.22 -16.14 5.10
CA MET A 147 -5.14 -17.61 5.15
C MET A 147 -6.00 -18.17 6.28
N GLY A 148 -6.78 -19.21 5.98
CA GLY A 148 -7.67 -19.86 6.95
C GLY A 148 -8.97 -19.13 7.25
N THR A 149 -9.28 -18.03 6.56
CA THR A 149 -10.56 -17.32 6.68
C THR A 149 -11.14 -16.97 5.31
N SER A 150 -12.44 -16.65 5.24
CA SER A 150 -13.06 -16.10 4.04
C SER A 150 -12.90 -14.57 3.91
N ALA A 151 -12.10 -13.93 4.77
CA ALA A 151 -11.90 -12.49 4.76
C ALA A 151 -10.88 -12.09 3.69
N SER A 152 -11.36 -11.34 2.69
CA SER A 152 -10.54 -10.76 1.63
C SER A 152 -10.21 -9.30 1.92
N PHE A 153 -9.05 -8.85 1.45
CA PHE A 153 -8.59 -7.47 1.55
C PHE A 153 -8.59 -6.86 0.15
N TYR A 154 -9.29 -5.74 -0.02
CA TYR A 154 -9.29 -5.00 -1.27
C TYR A 154 -8.74 -3.60 -1.08
N LEU A 155 -7.85 -3.19 -1.98
CA LEU A 155 -7.20 -1.91 -1.96
C LEU A 155 -8.12 -0.84 -2.61
N PRO A 156 -8.35 0.32 -1.97
CA PRO A 156 -9.09 1.44 -2.56
C PRO A 156 -8.42 2.00 -3.81
N LEU A 157 -9.23 2.50 -4.74
CA LEU A 157 -8.74 2.95 -6.05
C LEU A 157 -8.52 4.46 -6.18
N ASP A 158 -8.77 5.27 -5.15
CA ASP A 158 -8.68 6.74 -5.25
C ASP A 158 -7.28 7.22 -5.67
N ARG A 159 -6.25 6.70 -5.00
CA ARG A 159 -4.85 6.99 -5.34
C ARG A 159 -4.49 6.43 -6.73
N VAL A 160 -5.06 5.29 -7.09
CA VAL A 160 -4.81 4.58 -8.34
C VAL A 160 -5.37 5.36 -9.53
N LYS A 161 -6.61 5.81 -9.41
CA LYS A 161 -7.31 6.62 -10.40
C LYS A 161 -6.59 7.93 -10.65
N ARG A 162 -6.15 8.62 -9.58
CA ARG A 162 -5.30 9.82 -9.70
C ARG A 162 -4.03 9.55 -10.50
N VAL A 163 -3.35 8.43 -10.24
CA VAL A 163 -2.11 8.07 -10.96
C VAL A 163 -2.41 7.72 -12.41
N LEU A 164 -3.44 6.92 -12.67
CA LEU A 164 -3.86 6.57 -14.02
C LEU A 164 -4.18 7.82 -14.84
N GLU A 165 -4.96 8.75 -14.29
CA GLU A 165 -5.29 10.01 -14.96
C GLU A 165 -4.06 10.89 -15.23
N ALA A 166 -3.06 10.87 -14.34
CA ALA A 166 -1.80 11.58 -14.57
C ALA A 166 -1.01 10.95 -15.74
N LEU A 167 -0.89 9.61 -15.76
CA LEU A 167 -0.20 8.87 -16.82
C LEU A 167 -0.92 8.96 -18.18
N GLN A 168 -2.25 9.04 -18.16
CA GLN A 168 -3.06 9.23 -19.36
C GLN A 168 -2.85 10.60 -20.00
N LYS A 169 -2.59 11.63 -19.16
CA LYS A 169 -2.26 12.99 -19.60
C LYS A 169 -0.81 13.09 -20.09
N ASP A 170 0.11 12.45 -19.38
CA ASP A 170 1.54 12.44 -19.68
C ASP A 170 2.14 11.09 -19.27
N ALA A 171 2.53 10.28 -20.25
CA ALA A 171 3.13 8.97 -20.02
C ALA A 171 4.48 9.03 -19.27
N THR A 172 5.11 10.21 -19.20
CA THR A 172 6.35 10.46 -18.46
C THR A 172 6.12 11.06 -17.07
N ALA A 173 4.86 11.24 -16.66
CA ALA A 173 4.50 11.85 -15.40
C ALA A 173 5.14 11.11 -14.21
N VAL A 174 5.96 11.83 -13.44
CA VAL A 174 6.48 11.36 -12.17
C VAL A 174 5.41 11.57 -11.10
N VAL A 175 4.94 10.48 -10.48
CA VAL A 175 3.96 10.55 -9.39
C VAL A 175 4.68 10.86 -8.08
N PRO A 176 4.50 12.05 -7.48
CA PRO A 176 5.11 12.36 -6.20
C PRO A 176 4.50 11.50 -5.10
N ARG A 177 5.34 10.99 -4.20
CA ARG A 177 4.91 10.28 -3.00
C ARG A 177 5.57 10.89 -1.78
N GLY A 178 4.78 11.58 -0.97
CA GLY A 178 5.22 12.14 0.30
C GLY A 178 5.12 11.14 1.46
N THR A 179 5.92 11.35 2.50
CA THR A 179 5.78 10.67 3.78
C THR A 179 6.18 11.59 4.93
N LEU A 180 5.53 11.43 6.08
CA LEU A 180 5.97 12.02 7.34
C LEU A 180 6.81 11.05 8.17
N GLN A 181 7.00 9.82 7.66
CA GLN A 181 7.69 8.73 8.35
C GLN A 181 7.03 8.36 9.70
N THR A 182 5.70 8.37 9.72
CA THR A 182 4.86 8.05 10.88
C THR A 182 3.82 6.99 10.53
N VAL A 183 3.18 6.41 11.55
CA VAL A 183 2.05 5.48 11.40
C VAL A 183 0.77 6.16 11.87
N TRP A 184 -0.28 6.10 11.04
CA TRP A 184 -1.57 6.74 11.27
C TRP A 184 -2.73 5.74 11.19
N PRO A 185 -3.00 4.94 12.24
CA PRO A 185 -4.25 4.19 12.34
C PRO A 185 -5.45 5.12 12.40
N PHE A 186 -6.63 4.53 12.18
CA PHE A 186 -7.91 5.19 12.35
C PHE A 186 -8.63 4.63 13.56
N ASP A 187 -8.86 5.48 14.56
CA ASP A 187 -9.28 5.07 15.89
C ASP A 187 -10.50 5.84 16.39
N GLU A 188 -11.25 5.22 17.30
CA GLU A 188 -12.22 5.93 18.13
C GLU A 188 -11.49 6.77 19.17
N VAL A 189 -11.50 8.09 18.97
CA VAL A 189 -10.63 9.02 19.70
C VAL A 189 -11.25 9.65 20.95
N ARG A 190 -12.52 9.36 21.27
CA ARG A 190 -13.17 9.94 22.46
C ARG A 190 -12.40 9.62 23.75
N ARG A 191 -11.81 8.41 23.81
CA ARG A 191 -10.95 7.97 24.93
C ARG A 191 -9.59 8.69 25.00
N LEU A 192 -9.19 9.38 23.94
CA LEU A 192 -7.93 10.15 23.87
C LEU A 192 -8.11 11.60 24.31
N GLY A 193 -9.33 12.00 24.68
CA GLY A 193 -9.63 13.33 25.22
C GLY A 193 -10.11 14.35 24.19
N LEU A 194 -10.58 13.90 23.01
CA LEU A 194 -11.13 14.81 21.99
C LEU A 194 -12.25 15.70 22.58
N PRO A 195 -12.16 17.03 22.48
CA PRO A 195 -13.19 17.94 22.97
C PRO A 195 -14.55 17.71 22.31
N ALA A 196 -15.63 17.81 23.08
CA ALA A 196 -17.00 17.53 22.61
C ALA A 196 -17.45 18.46 21.47
N ASP A 197 -17.04 19.73 21.50
CA ASP A 197 -17.36 20.70 20.46
C ASP A 197 -16.66 20.33 19.14
N THR A 198 -15.38 19.97 19.21
CA THR A 198 -14.62 19.45 18.06
C THR A 198 -15.23 18.16 17.50
N GLU A 199 -15.63 17.22 18.36
CA GLU A 199 -16.33 16.00 17.93
C GLU A 199 -17.63 16.35 17.18
N THR A 200 -18.39 17.31 17.70
CA THR A 200 -19.66 17.77 17.10
C THR A 200 -19.43 18.36 15.71
N GLU A 201 -18.45 19.24 15.55
CA GLU A 201 -18.08 19.80 14.24
C GLU A 201 -17.68 18.70 13.25
N LEU A 202 -16.85 17.74 13.68
CA LEU A 202 -16.38 16.67 12.81
C LEU A 202 -17.50 15.70 12.41
N ARG A 203 -18.47 15.42 13.28
CA ARG A 203 -19.65 14.61 12.93
C ARG A 203 -20.58 15.32 11.96
N GLN A 204 -20.66 16.64 11.99
CA GLN A 204 -21.40 17.41 10.99
C GLN A 204 -20.72 17.35 9.62
N ALA A 205 -19.38 17.48 9.59
CA ALA A 205 -18.61 17.42 8.36
C ALA A 205 -18.50 16.00 7.77
N PHE A 206 -18.39 14.98 8.63
CA PHE A 206 -18.20 13.58 8.25
C PHE A 206 -19.21 12.66 8.97
N PRO A 207 -20.50 12.69 8.61
CA PRO A 207 -21.56 11.99 9.36
C PRO A 207 -21.39 10.46 9.43
N THR A 208 -20.70 9.87 8.46
CA THR A 208 -20.48 8.43 8.36
C THR A 208 -19.15 7.96 8.95
N ALA A 209 -18.29 8.88 9.39
CA ALA A 209 -17.00 8.54 9.98
C ALA A 209 -17.17 8.07 11.44
N ASN A 210 -16.49 6.98 11.78
CA ASN A 210 -16.48 6.34 13.09
C ASN A 210 -15.19 6.62 13.89
N GLY A 211 -14.24 7.37 13.36
CA GLY A 211 -12.95 7.63 13.99
C GLY A 211 -12.18 8.79 13.37
N LEU A 212 -10.92 8.96 13.78
CA LEU A 212 -9.97 9.92 13.22
C LEU A 212 -8.59 9.28 13.10
N LEU A 213 -7.72 9.90 12.29
CA LEU A 213 -6.33 9.49 12.19
C LEU A 213 -5.57 9.89 13.46
N VAL A 214 -4.87 8.94 14.06
CA VAL A 214 -4.08 9.14 15.28
C VAL A 214 -2.63 8.79 15.01
N VAL A 215 -1.68 9.57 15.50
CA VAL A 215 -0.27 9.17 15.45
C VAL A 215 -0.07 7.97 16.38
N ALA A 216 0.26 6.81 15.84
CA ALA A 216 0.66 5.65 16.65
C ALA A 216 2.16 5.61 16.87
N GLU A 217 2.93 5.91 15.83
CA GLU A 217 4.38 5.83 15.84
C GLU A 217 4.98 6.97 15.03
N VAL A 218 6.13 7.48 15.48
CA VAL A 218 6.94 8.47 14.79
C VAL A 218 8.34 7.93 14.70
N LEU A 219 8.91 7.85 13.49
CA LEU A 219 10.27 7.39 13.36
C LEU A 219 11.23 8.42 13.99
N PRO A 220 12.12 8.02 14.92
CA PRO A 220 12.98 8.99 15.63
C PRO A 220 13.90 9.82 14.72
N SER A 221 14.27 9.26 13.56
CA SER A 221 15.12 9.93 12.57
C SER A 221 14.35 10.84 11.59
N SER A 222 13.03 10.93 11.72
CA SER A 222 12.18 11.73 10.82
C SER A 222 12.27 13.23 11.09
N SER A 223 11.94 14.04 10.08
CA SER A 223 11.87 15.50 10.19
C SER A 223 10.76 16.00 11.13
N CYS A 224 9.81 15.13 11.50
CA CYS A 224 8.69 15.46 12.38
C CYS A 224 8.81 14.86 13.79
N ALA A 225 9.92 14.18 14.11
CA ALA A 225 10.13 13.51 15.40
C ALA A 225 9.98 14.42 16.64
N SER A 226 10.32 15.71 16.51
CA SER A 226 10.17 16.71 17.58
C SER A 226 8.83 17.44 17.58
N LYS A 227 7.98 17.21 16.57
CA LYS A 227 6.73 17.94 16.34
C LYS A 227 5.50 17.10 16.61
N LEU A 228 5.56 15.82 16.24
CA LEU A 228 4.48 14.85 16.38
C LEU A 228 4.77 13.89 17.53
N HIS A 229 3.72 13.51 18.26
CA HIS A 229 3.80 12.56 19.36
C HIS A 229 2.72 11.49 19.21
N PRO A 230 3.02 10.23 19.61
CA PRO A 230 1.99 9.22 19.72
C PRO A 230 0.80 9.70 20.54
N GLY A 231 -0.42 9.52 20.01
CA GLY A 231 -1.66 10.01 20.59
C GLY A 231 -2.17 11.32 20.00
N ASP A 232 -1.38 12.05 19.21
CA ASP A 232 -1.86 13.22 18.49
C ASP A 232 -2.97 12.83 17.51
N VAL A 233 -4.13 13.49 17.59
CA VAL A 233 -5.28 13.25 16.73
C VAL A 233 -5.33 14.29 15.62
N LEU A 234 -5.34 13.86 14.36
CA LEU A 234 -5.37 14.77 13.23
C LEU A 234 -6.75 15.41 13.05
N LEU A 235 -6.79 16.75 13.02
CA LEU A 235 -8.00 17.54 12.79
C LEU A 235 -8.02 18.14 11.39
N ARG A 236 -6.91 18.73 10.92
CA ARG A 236 -6.84 19.44 9.62
C ARG A 236 -5.45 19.33 8.98
N VAL A 237 -5.38 19.43 7.64
CA VAL A 237 -4.17 19.29 6.81
C VAL A 237 -4.14 20.33 5.68
N ASN A 238 -3.03 21.05 5.44
CA ASN A 238 -2.86 21.98 4.30
C ASN A 238 -1.39 22.15 3.83
N GLY A 239 -1.10 22.26 2.51
CA GLY A 239 0.14 22.87 1.95
C GLY A 239 1.29 21.93 1.50
N HIS A 240 2.39 22.51 0.97
CA HIS A 240 3.67 21.82 0.64
C HIS A 240 4.54 21.59 1.89
N LEU A 241 4.67 22.61 2.74
CA LEU A 241 4.85 22.42 4.18
C LEU A 241 3.46 22.10 4.71
N VAL A 242 3.28 20.89 5.23
CA VAL A 242 1.96 20.48 5.68
C VAL A 242 1.73 21.06 7.06
N ARG A 243 0.78 21.99 7.17
CA ARG A 243 0.26 22.42 8.46
C ARG A 243 -0.76 21.40 8.94
N LEU A 244 -0.49 20.85 10.12
CA LEU A 244 -1.37 19.92 10.82
C LEU A 244 -1.97 20.64 12.02
N ASP A 245 -3.29 20.64 12.12
CA ASP A 245 -3.97 20.93 13.38
C ASP A 245 -4.22 19.60 14.08
N LEU A 246 -3.75 19.47 15.32
CA LEU A 246 -3.80 18.24 16.09
C LEU A 246 -4.53 18.48 17.41
N ASP A 247 -5.31 17.51 17.88
CA ASP A 247 -5.67 17.43 19.30
C ASP A 247 -4.60 16.65 20.05
N ARG A 248 -3.95 17.30 21.02
CA ARG A 248 -2.98 16.70 21.93
C ARG A 248 -3.57 16.75 23.34
N ALA A 249 -4.22 15.66 23.73
CA ALA A 249 -4.88 15.52 25.03
C ALA A 249 -5.86 16.66 25.34
N GLY A 250 -6.73 17.00 24.39
CA GLY A 250 -7.74 18.05 24.53
C GLY A 250 -7.27 19.47 24.21
N THR A 251 -5.99 19.65 23.86
CA THR A 251 -5.45 20.96 23.43
C THR A 251 -5.16 20.94 21.93
N VAL A 252 -5.71 21.91 21.21
CA VAL A 252 -5.41 22.08 19.78
C VAL A 252 -4.01 22.68 19.60
N VAL A 253 -3.16 22.00 18.84
CA VAL A 253 -1.80 22.42 18.49
C VAL A 253 -1.65 22.43 16.98
N SER A 254 -1.14 23.53 16.43
CA SER A 254 -0.78 23.62 15.01
C SER A 254 0.73 23.41 14.83
N VAL A 255 1.10 22.48 13.95
CA VAL A 255 2.51 22.21 13.62
C VAL A 255 2.74 22.25 12.12
N ASP A 256 3.86 22.85 11.70
CA ASP A 256 4.31 22.80 10.32
C ASP A 256 5.31 21.65 10.16
N VAL A 257 4.96 20.63 9.40
CA VAL A 257 5.81 19.47 9.11
C VAL A 257 6.30 19.48 7.67
N LEU A 258 7.55 19.02 7.49
CA LEU A 258 8.11 18.81 6.16
C LEU A 258 7.64 17.45 5.64
N VAL A 259 7.24 17.41 4.38
CA VAL A 259 6.91 16.16 3.69
C VAL A 259 8.18 15.64 3.02
N ASP A 260 8.66 14.48 3.46
CA ASP A 260 9.82 13.82 2.86
C ASP A 260 9.40 13.10 1.56
N ASP A 261 10.31 13.02 0.60
CA ASP A 261 10.11 12.21 -0.61
C ASP A 261 10.26 10.73 -0.29
N LEU A 262 9.16 9.99 -0.36
CA LEU A 262 9.13 8.56 -0.11
C LEU A 262 9.99 7.80 -1.12
N HIS A 263 10.09 8.25 -2.37
CA HIS A 263 10.94 7.59 -3.36
C HIS A 263 12.41 7.69 -2.99
N ALA A 264 12.85 8.82 -2.44
CA ALA A 264 14.23 9.04 -2.03
C ALA A 264 14.68 8.13 -0.87
N ILE A 265 13.74 7.68 -0.03
CA ILE A 265 14.00 6.77 1.10
C ILE A 265 13.45 5.35 0.90
N THR A 266 12.99 5.05 -0.32
CA THR A 266 12.58 3.71 -0.73
C THR A 266 13.70 3.10 -1.57
N PRO A 267 14.16 1.87 -1.26
CA PRO A 267 15.24 1.25 -2.03
C PRO A 267 14.83 1.05 -3.49
N SER A 268 15.66 1.48 -4.42
CA SER A 268 15.45 1.32 -5.86
C SER A 268 16.50 0.43 -6.53
N GLN A 269 17.49 0.01 -5.76
CA GLN A 269 18.63 -0.76 -6.20
C GLN A 269 19.12 -1.68 -5.07
N PHE A 270 19.80 -2.75 -5.45
CA PHE A 270 20.42 -3.70 -4.54
C PHE A 270 21.75 -4.19 -5.10
N LEU A 271 22.54 -4.77 -4.21
CA LEU A 271 23.79 -5.43 -4.51
C LEU A 271 23.65 -6.92 -4.19
N ASP A 272 23.92 -7.78 -5.16
CA ASP A 272 24.01 -9.24 -4.98
C ASP A 272 25.50 -9.63 -4.89
N ILE A 273 25.90 -10.19 -3.75
CA ILE A 273 27.25 -10.73 -3.53
C ILE A 273 27.13 -12.16 -3.03
N GLY A 274 27.45 -13.12 -3.90
CA GLY A 274 27.43 -14.53 -3.52
C GLY A 274 26.05 -14.97 -3.02
N GLY A 275 24.96 -14.46 -3.62
CA GLY A 275 23.60 -14.79 -3.23
C GLY A 275 23.07 -13.99 -2.04
N ALA A 276 23.89 -13.16 -1.39
CA ALA A 276 23.41 -12.20 -0.40
C ALA A 276 22.93 -10.92 -1.09
N VAL A 277 21.73 -10.45 -0.75
CA VAL A 277 21.15 -9.22 -1.24
C VAL A 277 21.26 -8.13 -0.18
N VAL A 278 21.97 -7.06 -0.53
CA VAL A 278 22.12 -5.86 0.30
C VAL A 278 21.47 -4.67 -0.39
N ASN A 279 20.64 -3.92 0.33
CA ASN A 279 20.04 -2.69 -0.16
C ASN A 279 19.91 -1.64 0.96
N PRO A 280 19.65 -0.37 0.63
CA PRO A 280 19.29 0.61 1.65
C PRO A 280 18.06 0.16 2.46
N LEU A 281 17.98 0.50 3.74
CA LEU A 281 16.86 0.17 4.61
C LEU A 281 15.64 1.00 4.21
N SER A 282 14.52 0.35 3.87
CA SER A 282 13.28 1.07 3.53
C SER A 282 12.66 1.72 4.77
N PHE A 283 11.87 2.79 4.59
CA PHE A 283 11.08 3.35 5.69
C PHE A 283 10.22 2.29 6.41
N GLN A 284 9.62 1.36 5.68
CA GLN A 284 8.77 0.31 6.28
C GLN A 284 9.55 -0.58 7.25
N GLN A 285 10.79 -0.94 6.90
CA GLN A 285 11.65 -1.75 7.77
C GLN A 285 12.34 -0.92 8.84
N ALA A 286 12.75 0.31 8.51
CA ALA A 286 13.33 1.25 9.45
C ALA A 286 12.42 1.47 10.66
N ARG A 287 11.10 1.59 10.43
CA ARG A 287 10.09 1.62 11.50
C ARG A 287 10.14 0.39 12.40
N ASN A 288 10.20 -0.81 11.84
CA ASN A 288 10.20 -2.06 12.61
C ASN A 288 11.36 -2.12 13.62
N HIS A 289 12.49 -1.49 13.29
CA HIS A 289 13.70 -1.50 14.12
C HIS A 289 14.00 -0.16 14.81
N GLY A 290 13.19 0.88 14.60
CA GLY A 290 13.45 2.23 15.11
C GLY A 290 14.72 2.89 14.52
N LEU A 291 15.12 2.47 13.32
CA LEU A 291 16.37 2.89 12.67
C LEU A 291 16.16 4.00 11.64
N ARG A 292 17.27 4.52 11.11
CA ARG A 292 17.23 5.51 10.03
C ARG A 292 17.00 4.82 8.67
N PRO A 293 16.08 5.30 7.82
CA PRO A 293 15.99 4.82 6.45
C PRO A 293 17.30 5.06 5.70
N SER A 294 17.51 4.27 4.66
CA SER A 294 18.70 4.28 3.81
C SER A 294 19.98 3.72 4.44
N ALA A 295 19.97 3.28 5.70
CA ALA A 295 21.09 2.53 6.29
C ALA A 295 21.35 1.22 5.51
N PRO A 296 22.58 0.71 5.40
CA PRO A 296 22.84 -0.57 4.73
C PRO A 296 22.11 -1.73 5.42
N TYR A 297 21.35 -2.49 4.64
CA TYR A 297 20.51 -3.58 5.15
C TYR A 297 20.67 -4.83 4.28
N VAL A 298 20.95 -5.95 4.94
CA VAL A 298 20.98 -7.28 4.34
C VAL A 298 19.54 -7.78 4.25
N ALA A 299 18.95 -7.74 3.06
CA ALA A 299 17.58 -8.18 2.82
C ALA A 299 17.48 -9.70 2.59
N ASP A 300 18.56 -10.32 2.12
CA ASP A 300 18.71 -11.77 2.04
C ASP A 300 20.17 -12.10 2.35
N PRO A 301 20.49 -12.90 3.38
CA PRO A 301 21.87 -13.29 3.66
C PRO A 301 22.44 -14.29 2.64
N GLY A 302 21.60 -14.93 1.81
CA GLY A 302 22.05 -15.98 0.90
C GLY A 302 22.72 -17.15 1.62
N THR A 303 23.41 -17.99 0.84
CA THR A 303 24.08 -19.19 1.36
C THR A 303 25.53 -18.95 1.79
N THR A 304 26.19 -17.92 1.24
CA THR A 304 27.63 -17.69 1.41
C THR A 304 28.00 -16.81 2.59
N THR A 305 27.05 -16.11 3.21
CA THR A 305 27.33 -15.06 4.21
C THR A 305 26.90 -15.41 5.64
N SER A 306 27.10 -16.68 6.02
CA SER A 306 26.88 -17.23 7.38
C SER A 306 27.70 -16.57 8.52
N LYS A 307 28.38 -15.43 8.25
CA LYS A 307 29.15 -14.63 9.19
C LYS A 307 28.61 -13.21 9.40
N PHE A 308 27.59 -12.76 8.68
CA PHE A 308 26.84 -11.61 9.17
C PHE A 308 26.10 -12.06 10.42
N HIS A 309 26.19 -11.30 11.52
CA HIS A 309 25.33 -11.52 12.68
C HIS A 309 23.91 -11.13 12.26
N VAL A 310 23.24 -12.08 11.61
CA VAL A 310 21.84 -12.04 11.26
C VAL A 310 21.08 -12.09 12.58
N LEU A 311 20.61 -10.92 13.05
CA LEU A 311 19.92 -10.80 14.34
C LEU A 311 18.55 -11.50 14.31
N ASP A 312 18.00 -11.80 13.14
CA ASP A 312 16.81 -12.62 12.93
C ASP A 312 16.70 -13.15 11.48
N GLU A 313 15.85 -14.15 11.23
CA GLU A 313 15.61 -14.77 9.91
C GLU A 313 15.10 -13.79 8.82
N PHE A 314 14.99 -12.48 9.10
CA PHE A 314 14.37 -11.46 8.26
C PHE A 314 15.33 -10.35 7.81
N GLY A 315 16.64 -10.50 8.07
CA GLY A 315 17.70 -9.59 7.61
C GLY A 315 18.48 -8.95 8.76
N CYS A 316 19.54 -8.21 8.44
CA CYS A 316 20.29 -7.47 9.45
C CYS A 316 20.77 -6.12 8.94
N VAL A 317 20.82 -5.13 9.83
CA VAL A 317 21.39 -3.82 9.53
C VAL A 317 22.89 -3.93 9.78
N LEU A 318 23.68 -3.56 8.77
CA LEU A 318 25.13 -3.55 8.92
C LEU A 318 25.50 -2.31 9.73
N ASP A 319 25.97 -2.52 10.95
CA ASP A 319 26.53 -1.44 11.74
C ASP A 319 27.89 -1.06 11.14
N MET A 320 28.05 0.21 10.80
CA MET A 320 29.34 0.73 10.39
C MET A 320 30.17 0.87 11.66
N ILE A 321 31.25 0.10 11.78
CA ILE A 321 32.27 0.36 12.79
C ILE A 321 32.94 1.68 12.37
N GLU A 322 32.62 2.77 13.07
CA GLU A 322 33.35 4.05 12.96
C GLU A 322 34.78 3.93 13.50
#